data_AF-A0AA39M3M2-F1
#
_entry.id   AF-A0AA39M3M2-F1
#
_cell.length_a   1.000
_cell.length_b   1.000
_cell.length_c   1.000
_cell.angle_alpha   90.00
_cell.angle_beta   90.00
_cell.angle_gamma   90.00
#
_symmetry.space_group_name_H-M   'P 1'
#
loop_
_entity.id
_entity.type
_entity.pdbx_description
1 polymer ?
#
loop_
_entity_poly.entity_id
_entity_poly.type
_entity_poly.pdbx_seq_one_letter_code
_entity_poly.pdbx_strand_id
1 'polypeptide(L)'
;MSGGGKDRIPIFPSRMAQSLMKTRLKGAQKGHSLLKKKADALNLRFREILKKIVENKVKMGEVLREAAFSLAEAKFTAGDFSHTVIQNVSSAQVRVRMKKENVVGVFLPVFEAYNDGPDAYDLTGLGKGGANIAKLKRNYAEAVKLLVELATLQTCFITLDEAIKITNRRVNAIEHVIIPRIENTLTYIVTELDEMEREEFFRMKKIQANKKKEREASAKENAAREAEHQAKNLLDNEDDLPNMALFMESYQVLGEQQSQRLFNVALTVSQVCGAAALLSVAAWMGGFSDGGFAWNENPDIEFHYHPTFMTMGLIFIYGESIIVYRVFRNERKRFTKLLHLTLHSMALIFMGVALKAVWDSHDLHMKPNGELDPLPNLYSMHSWIGILVVSMFCAQYLVGFVTFFFPGASIPIRQFIMPFHQLFGVVIFIMVCCTALMGITERAAWKHTCWTKDKQMCGQQMLSNFLGLFILGYCVSVVMIVMNPRWKRRPLPEEESLHRISTD
;
A
#
# COMPACT_ATOMS: atom_id res chain seq x y z
N MET A 1 -4.48 -33.47 20.55
CA MET A 1 -5.00 -33.35 19.16
C MET A 1 -4.19 -32.25 18.47
N SER A 2 -3.05 -32.56 17.85
CA SER A 2 -2.88 -32.89 16.42
C SER A 2 -3.46 -31.81 15.49
N GLY A 3 -2.63 -30.86 15.04
CA GLY A 3 -3.00 -29.89 13.99
C GLY A 3 -2.05 -28.70 13.78
N GLY A 4 -1.61 -28.00 14.83
CA GLY A 4 -0.97 -26.68 14.70
C GLY A 4 0.56 -26.62 14.48
N GLY A 5 1.22 -27.75 14.21
CA GLY A 5 2.69 -27.85 14.22
C GLY A 5 3.42 -27.54 12.90
N LYS A 6 2.70 -27.35 11.78
CA LYS A 6 3.33 -27.24 10.45
C LYS A 6 3.61 -25.80 10.00
N ASP A 7 2.96 -24.81 10.60
CA ASP A 7 3.02 -23.42 10.16
C ASP A 7 4.02 -22.56 10.93
N ARG A 8 4.67 -23.15 11.94
CA ARG A 8 5.64 -22.49 12.82
C ARG A 8 6.83 -23.39 13.10
N ILE A 9 7.97 -22.79 13.42
CA ILE A 9 9.17 -23.51 13.86
C ILE A 9 9.01 -23.82 15.34
N PRO A 10 9.21 -25.08 15.79
CA PRO A 10 9.12 -25.44 17.20
C PRO A 10 10.32 -24.85 17.95
N ILE A 11 10.13 -23.70 18.58
CA ILE A 11 11.14 -23.02 19.40
C ILE A 11 10.50 -22.43 20.65
N PHE A 12 11.20 -22.53 21.78
CA PHE A 12 10.73 -21.94 23.04
C PHE A 12 10.80 -20.40 23.00
N PRO A 13 9.76 -19.68 23.43
CA PRO A 13 9.75 -18.21 23.45
C PRO A 13 10.84 -17.64 24.37
N SER A 14 11.75 -16.87 23.79
CA SER A 14 12.77 -16.13 24.53
C SER A 14 13.26 -14.94 23.71
N ARG A 15 13.82 -13.90 24.36
CA ARG A 15 14.43 -12.77 23.64
C ARG A 15 15.58 -13.22 22.71
N MET A 16 16.31 -14.28 23.09
CA MET A 16 17.32 -14.90 22.23
C MET A 16 16.71 -15.58 21.00
N ALA A 17 15.63 -16.34 21.17
CA ALA A 17 14.88 -16.94 20.06
C ALA A 17 14.31 -15.87 19.12
N GLN A 18 13.81 -14.76 19.66
CA GLN A 18 13.32 -13.62 18.87
C GLN A 18 14.44 -13.03 17.99
N SER A 19 15.63 -12.79 18.57
CA SER A 19 16.79 -12.29 17.84
C SER A 19 17.26 -13.26 16.73
N LEU A 20 17.29 -14.56 17.04
CA LEU A 20 17.62 -15.61 16.08
C LEU A 20 16.62 -15.64 14.91
N MET A 21 15.31 -15.57 15.20
CA MET A 21 14.27 -15.56 14.16
C MET A 21 14.31 -14.30 13.31
N LYS A 22 14.55 -13.12 13.90
CA LYS A 22 14.76 -11.87 13.13
C LYS A 22 15.96 -11.97 12.19
N THR A 23 17.06 -12.55 12.66
CA THR A 23 18.26 -12.76 11.84
C THR A 23 18.00 -13.73 10.70
N ARG A 24 17.28 -14.84 10.96
CA ARG A 24 16.85 -15.79 9.93
C ARG A 24 15.91 -15.16 8.91
N LEU A 25 14.95 -14.32 9.34
CA LEU A 25 14.04 -13.61 8.46
C LEU A 25 14.81 -12.68 7.50
N LYS A 26 15.72 -11.87 8.05
CA LYS A 26 16.57 -10.98 7.25
C LYS A 26 17.46 -11.77 6.27
N GLY A 27 18.00 -12.91 6.71
CA GLY A 27 18.75 -13.84 5.87
C GLY A 27 17.91 -14.41 4.72
N ALA A 28 16.68 -14.85 5.01
CA ALA A 28 15.74 -15.38 4.03
C ALA A 28 15.32 -14.32 2.99
N GLN A 29 15.03 -13.09 3.43
CA GLN A 29 14.70 -11.96 2.55
C GLN A 29 15.88 -11.58 1.63
N LYS A 30 17.11 -11.54 2.17
CA LYS A 30 18.31 -11.31 1.37
C LYS A 30 18.55 -12.45 0.37
N GLY A 31 18.40 -13.69 0.82
CA GLY A 31 18.49 -14.88 -0.04
C GLY A 31 17.47 -14.87 -1.18
N HIS A 32 16.22 -14.49 -0.90
CA HIS A 32 15.17 -14.31 -1.89
C HIS A 32 15.58 -13.28 -2.96
N SER A 33 16.00 -12.09 -2.54
CA SER A 33 16.44 -11.03 -3.47
C SER A 33 17.61 -11.46 -4.36
N LEU A 34 18.60 -12.16 -3.79
CA LEU A 34 19.76 -12.64 -4.54
C LEU A 34 19.38 -13.74 -5.55
N LEU A 35 18.54 -14.70 -5.15
CA LEU A 35 18.08 -15.77 -6.04
C LEU A 35 17.16 -15.22 -7.15
N LYS A 36 16.35 -14.21 -6.84
CA LYS A 36 15.51 -13.54 -7.84
C LYS A 36 16.37 -12.85 -8.90
N LYS A 37 17.38 -12.08 -8.49
CA LYS A 37 18.36 -11.46 -9.42
C LYS A 37 19.09 -12.51 -10.27
N LYS A 38 19.50 -13.64 -9.67
CA LYS A 38 20.10 -14.76 -10.41
C LYS A 38 19.13 -15.32 -11.45
N ALA A 39 17.87 -15.57 -11.07
CA ALA A 39 16.85 -16.10 -11.98
C ALA A 39 16.61 -15.16 -13.17
N ASP A 40 16.52 -13.86 -12.92
CA ASP A 40 16.30 -12.86 -13.98
C ASP A 40 17.50 -12.78 -14.94
N ALA A 41 18.74 -12.86 -14.43
CA ALA A 41 19.94 -12.93 -15.25
C ALA A 41 20.04 -14.22 -16.09
N LEU A 42 19.65 -15.37 -15.52
CA LEU A 42 19.59 -16.64 -16.26
C LEU A 42 18.50 -16.59 -17.36
N ASN A 43 17.34 -15.99 -17.08
CA ASN A 43 16.26 -15.81 -18.06
C ASN A 43 16.70 -14.93 -19.24
N LEU A 44 17.54 -13.92 -19.01
CA LEU A 44 18.10 -13.09 -20.08
C LEU A 44 18.96 -13.95 -21.02
N ARG A 45 19.92 -14.70 -20.47
CA ARG A 45 20.79 -15.60 -21.25
C ARG A 45 20.00 -16.70 -21.96
N PHE A 46 18.95 -17.21 -21.33
CA PHE A 46 18.05 -18.19 -21.91
C PHE A 46 17.38 -17.67 -23.19
N ARG A 47 16.88 -16.42 -23.17
CA ARG A 47 16.27 -15.79 -24.36
C ARG A 47 17.31 -15.53 -25.46
N GLU A 48 18.53 -15.13 -25.11
CA GLU A 48 19.62 -14.96 -26.07
C GLU A 48 19.97 -16.28 -26.78
N ILE A 49 20.10 -17.38 -26.03
CA ILE A 49 20.36 -18.72 -26.57
C ILE A 49 19.19 -19.17 -27.44
N LEU A 50 17.95 -18.97 -27.00
CA LEU A 50 16.76 -19.33 -27.78
C LEU A 50 16.73 -18.64 -29.14
N LYS A 51 17.04 -17.34 -29.18
CA LYS A 51 17.14 -16.59 -30.44
C LYS A 51 18.21 -17.18 -31.36
N LYS A 52 19.41 -17.46 -30.84
CA LYS A 52 20.49 -18.10 -31.60
C LYS A 52 20.13 -19.50 -32.10
N ILE A 53 19.39 -20.29 -31.32
CA ILE A 53 18.92 -21.61 -31.74
C ILE A 53 18.01 -21.49 -32.96
N VAL A 54 17.06 -20.56 -32.94
CA VAL A 54 16.13 -20.37 -34.07
C VAL A 54 16.90 -19.94 -35.32
N GLU A 55 17.78 -18.94 -35.20
CA GLU A 55 18.61 -18.46 -36.32
C GLU A 55 19.51 -19.58 -36.88
N ASN A 56 20.24 -20.31 -36.02
CA ASN A 56 21.12 -21.39 -36.46
C ASN A 56 20.35 -22.59 -37.01
N LYS A 57 19.12 -22.84 -36.52
CA LYS A 57 18.27 -23.92 -37.05
C LYS A 57 17.76 -23.62 -38.46
N VAL A 58 17.47 -22.35 -38.77
CA VAL A 58 17.12 -21.93 -40.14
C VAL A 58 18.34 -22.08 -41.06
N LYS A 59 19.49 -21.53 -40.65
CA LYS A 59 20.76 -21.66 -41.40
C LYS A 59 21.15 -23.13 -41.63
N MET A 60 20.92 -23.99 -40.64
CA MET A 60 21.14 -25.44 -40.75
C MET A 60 20.32 -26.06 -41.89
N GLY A 61 19.05 -25.67 -42.02
CA GLY A 61 18.20 -26.15 -43.10
C GLY A 61 18.73 -25.79 -44.48
N GLU A 62 19.27 -24.58 -44.63
CA GLU A 62 19.88 -24.11 -45.89
C GLU A 62 21.17 -24.86 -46.22
N VAL A 63 22.10 -24.94 -45.25
CA VAL A 63 23.40 -25.61 -45.43
C VAL A 63 23.23 -27.11 -45.68
N LEU A 64 22.32 -27.78 -44.97
CA LEU A 64 22.05 -29.20 -45.23
C LEU A 64 21.40 -29.44 -46.58
N ARG A 65 20.54 -28.51 -47.04
CA ARG A 65 19.94 -28.60 -48.38
C ARG A 65 21.01 -28.47 -49.47
N GLU A 66 21.96 -27.54 -49.32
CA GLU A 66 23.08 -27.38 -50.24
C GLU A 66 24.03 -28.60 -50.21
N ALA A 67 24.33 -29.13 -49.02
CA ALA A 67 25.12 -30.34 -48.86
C ALA A 67 24.44 -31.56 -49.52
N ALA A 68 23.12 -31.73 -49.33
CA ALA A 68 22.35 -32.79 -49.97
C ALA A 68 22.30 -32.65 -51.50
N PHE A 69 22.22 -31.43 -52.02
CA PHE A 69 22.31 -31.17 -53.46
C PHE A 69 23.71 -31.53 -54.01
N SER A 70 24.76 -31.17 -53.27
CA SER A 70 26.15 -31.53 -53.62
C SER A 70 26.36 -33.05 -53.62
N LEU A 71 25.63 -33.79 -52.77
CA LEU A 71 25.65 -35.26 -52.77
C LEU A 71 25.01 -35.82 -54.03
N ALA A 72 23.90 -35.23 -54.49
CA ALA A 72 23.27 -35.60 -55.75
C ALA A 72 24.18 -35.32 -56.96
N GLU A 73 24.86 -34.17 -57.01
CA GLU A 73 25.85 -33.82 -58.04
C GLU A 73 27.00 -34.85 -58.09
N ALA A 74 27.53 -35.21 -56.92
CA ALA A 74 28.59 -36.20 -56.80
C ALA A 74 28.13 -37.58 -57.26
N LYS A 75 26.91 -38.01 -56.87
CA LYS A 75 26.34 -39.31 -57.24
C LYS A 75 26.05 -39.41 -58.75
N PHE A 76 25.59 -38.31 -59.35
CA PHE A 76 25.37 -38.23 -60.79
C PHE A 76 26.67 -38.39 -61.58
N THR A 77 27.77 -37.82 -61.08
CA THR A 77 29.05 -37.78 -61.81
C THR A 77 29.90 -39.02 -61.59
N ALA A 78 29.99 -39.49 -60.33
CA ALA A 78 30.87 -40.59 -59.93
C ALA A 78 30.16 -41.95 -59.85
N GLY A 79 28.84 -42.01 -60.06
CA GLY A 79 28.03 -43.18 -59.80
C GLY A 79 27.78 -43.40 -58.30
N ASP A 80 27.36 -44.60 -57.91
CA ASP A 80 27.08 -44.88 -56.49
C ASP A 80 28.35 -45.25 -55.71
N PHE A 81 28.96 -44.25 -55.07
CA PHE A 81 30.15 -44.41 -54.22
C PHE A 81 29.80 -44.63 -52.72
N SER A 82 28.51 -44.68 -52.37
CA SER A 82 28.06 -44.75 -50.96
C SER A 82 28.55 -46.01 -50.24
N HIS A 83 28.47 -47.16 -50.91
CA HIS A 83 28.91 -48.45 -50.36
C HIS A 83 30.42 -48.47 -50.07
N THR A 84 31.23 -47.91 -50.97
CA THR A 84 32.68 -47.78 -50.81
C THR A 84 33.06 -46.90 -49.62
N VAL A 85 32.31 -45.80 -49.39
CA VAL A 85 32.55 -44.91 -48.25
C VAL A 85 32.18 -45.61 -46.94
N ILE A 86 31.03 -46.28 -46.88
CA ILE A 86 30.53 -46.93 -45.66
C ILE A 86 31.42 -48.11 -45.25
N GLN A 87 31.87 -48.93 -46.20
CA GLN A 87 32.75 -50.07 -45.91
C GLN A 87 34.14 -49.67 -45.45
N ASN A 88 34.62 -48.49 -45.86
CA ASN A 88 35.96 -48.00 -45.54
C ASN A 88 35.97 -47.04 -44.33
N VAL A 89 34.98 -47.03 -43.44
CA VAL A 89 35.07 -46.16 -42.23
C VAL A 89 35.97 -46.81 -41.18
N SER A 90 37.11 -46.18 -40.84
CA SER A 90 38.05 -46.65 -39.81
C SER A 90 38.03 -45.76 -38.55
N SER A 91 38.52 -44.53 -38.66
CA SER A 91 38.53 -43.53 -37.59
C SER A 91 37.93 -42.21 -38.04
N ALA A 92 37.29 -41.50 -37.11
CA ALA A 92 36.68 -40.20 -37.41
C ALA A 92 37.75 -39.09 -37.47
N GLN A 93 37.74 -38.33 -38.57
CA GLN A 93 38.58 -37.15 -38.78
C GLN A 93 38.10 -35.96 -37.92
N VAL A 94 36.80 -35.72 -37.85
CA VAL A 94 36.22 -34.66 -37.01
C VAL A 94 35.77 -35.27 -35.70
N ARG A 95 36.32 -34.78 -34.58
CA ARG A 95 35.97 -35.21 -33.23
C ARG A 95 35.42 -34.01 -32.43
N VAL A 96 34.67 -34.32 -31.38
CA VAL A 96 34.03 -33.30 -30.54
C VAL A 96 34.58 -33.39 -29.13
N ARG A 97 35.05 -32.27 -28.60
CA ARG A 97 35.52 -32.13 -27.21
C ARG A 97 34.49 -31.36 -26.40
N MET A 98 34.22 -31.81 -25.18
CA MET A 98 33.38 -31.08 -24.23
C MET A 98 34.22 -30.16 -23.35
N LYS A 99 33.79 -28.91 -23.22
CA LYS A 99 34.32 -27.89 -22.31
C LYS A 99 33.19 -27.45 -21.37
N LYS A 100 33.54 -26.98 -20.18
CA LYS A 100 32.58 -26.42 -19.23
C LYS A 100 32.72 -24.91 -19.19
N GLU A 101 31.64 -24.19 -19.41
CA GLU A 101 31.58 -22.72 -19.31
C GLU A 101 30.68 -22.32 -18.14
N ASN A 102 31.10 -21.33 -17.35
CA ASN A 102 30.31 -20.86 -16.21
C ASN A 102 29.47 -19.64 -16.60
N VAL A 103 28.15 -19.79 -16.58
CA VAL A 103 27.20 -18.71 -16.85
C VAL A 103 26.37 -18.46 -15.59
N VAL A 104 26.63 -17.34 -14.92
CA VAL A 104 25.89 -16.88 -13.72
C VAL A 104 25.81 -17.96 -12.63
N GLY A 105 26.90 -18.71 -12.43
CA GLY A 105 26.99 -19.77 -11.43
C GLY A 105 26.21 -21.03 -11.79
N VAL A 106 26.02 -21.30 -13.09
CA VAL A 106 25.58 -22.58 -13.65
C VAL A 106 26.62 -23.01 -14.69
N PHE A 107 27.12 -24.23 -14.58
CA PHE A 107 28.10 -24.76 -15.53
C PHE A 107 27.39 -25.38 -16.73
N LEU A 108 27.59 -24.80 -17.90
CA LEU A 108 27.02 -25.26 -19.16
C LEU A 108 28.07 -26.08 -19.94
N PRO A 109 27.67 -27.22 -20.55
CA PRO A 109 28.54 -27.99 -21.42
C PRO A 109 28.59 -27.37 -22.82
N VAL A 110 29.79 -27.04 -23.29
CA VAL A 110 30.06 -26.47 -24.61
C VAL A 110 30.82 -27.50 -25.44
N PHE A 111 30.38 -27.76 -26.67
CA PHE A 111 31.06 -28.68 -27.57
C PHE A 111 31.91 -27.91 -28.58
N GLU A 112 33.19 -28.26 -28.67
CA GLU A 112 34.14 -27.71 -29.64
C GLU A 112 34.55 -28.84 -30.61
N ALA A 113 34.29 -28.64 -31.90
CA ALA A 113 34.74 -29.55 -32.96
C ALA A 113 36.24 -29.33 -33.23
N TYR A 114 37.01 -30.41 -33.28
CA TYR A 114 38.42 -30.38 -33.63
C TYR A 114 38.75 -31.47 -34.67
N ASN A 115 39.69 -31.17 -35.55
CA ASN A 115 40.14 -32.11 -36.57
C ASN A 115 41.31 -32.93 -36.03
N ASP A 116 41.16 -34.25 -36.00
CA ASP A 116 42.12 -35.22 -35.47
C ASP A 116 42.86 -35.89 -36.63
N GLY A 117 43.74 -35.12 -37.29
CA GLY A 117 44.65 -35.59 -38.34
C GLY A 117 44.23 -35.33 -39.79
N PRO A 118 45.08 -35.74 -40.76
CA PRO A 118 44.84 -35.56 -42.19
C PRO A 118 43.73 -36.49 -42.71
N ASP A 119 43.13 -36.10 -43.84
CA ASP A 119 42.09 -36.87 -44.54
C ASP A 119 42.63 -38.25 -44.96
N ALA A 120 42.15 -39.33 -44.32
CA ALA A 120 42.57 -40.70 -44.64
C ALA A 120 42.13 -41.15 -46.05
N TYR A 121 41.16 -40.44 -46.66
CA TYR A 121 40.51 -40.80 -47.92
C TYR A 121 40.63 -39.69 -48.97
N ASP A 122 41.82 -39.10 -49.11
CA ASP A 122 42.11 -38.11 -50.15
C ASP A 122 42.20 -38.74 -51.56
N LEU A 123 42.23 -40.08 -51.65
CA LEU A 123 42.40 -40.85 -52.88
C LEU A 123 41.11 -41.47 -53.45
N THR A 124 39.95 -40.84 -53.26
CA THR A 124 38.70 -41.27 -53.93
C THR A 124 38.62 -40.71 -55.35
N GLY A 125 39.42 -41.29 -56.24
CA GLY A 125 39.22 -41.29 -57.70
C GLY A 125 39.96 -40.20 -58.48
N LEU A 126 41.07 -40.58 -59.11
CA LEU A 126 41.73 -39.85 -60.22
C LEU A 126 40.86 -39.70 -61.49
N GLY A 127 39.54 -39.94 -61.40
CA GLY A 127 38.58 -39.97 -62.51
C GLY A 127 37.41 -39.00 -62.35
N LYS A 128 36.46 -39.04 -63.31
CA LYS A 128 35.43 -38.06 -63.70
C LYS A 128 34.59 -37.32 -62.62
N GLY A 129 34.76 -37.54 -61.31
CA GLY A 129 33.95 -36.91 -60.25
C GLY A 129 34.69 -36.43 -59.00
N GLY A 130 36.03 -36.50 -58.92
CA GLY A 130 36.79 -36.16 -57.71
C GLY A 130 36.59 -34.72 -57.21
N ALA A 131 36.45 -33.74 -58.11
CA ALA A 131 36.18 -32.35 -57.74
C ALA A 131 34.82 -32.17 -57.04
N ASN A 132 33.79 -32.90 -57.49
CA ASN A 132 32.46 -32.88 -56.89
C ASN A 132 32.45 -33.57 -55.53
N ILE A 133 33.25 -34.63 -55.35
CA ILE A 133 33.44 -35.30 -54.05
C ILE A 133 34.19 -34.38 -53.05
N ALA A 134 35.20 -33.63 -53.51
CA ALA A 134 35.88 -32.67 -52.66
C ALA A 134 34.95 -31.51 -52.24
N LYS A 135 34.12 -31.01 -53.16
CA LYS A 135 33.06 -30.02 -52.85
C LYS A 135 32.06 -30.58 -51.84
N LEU A 136 31.61 -31.82 -52.03
CA LEU A 136 30.74 -32.54 -51.11
C LEU A 136 31.33 -32.61 -49.69
N LYS A 137 32.61 -33.02 -49.57
CA LYS A 137 33.31 -33.10 -48.28
C LYS A 137 33.33 -31.75 -47.56
N ARG A 138 33.62 -30.64 -48.27
CA ARG A 138 33.62 -29.30 -47.68
C ARG A 138 32.24 -28.90 -47.17
N ASN A 139 31.19 -29.11 -47.97
CA ASN A 139 29.83 -28.74 -47.61
C ASN A 139 29.30 -29.55 -46.41
N TYR A 140 29.60 -30.86 -46.35
CA TYR A 140 29.26 -31.67 -45.18
C TYR A 140 30.13 -31.36 -43.95
N ALA A 141 31.41 -31.00 -44.12
CA ALA A 141 32.26 -30.57 -43.01
C ALA A 141 31.73 -29.28 -42.36
N GLU A 142 31.29 -28.32 -43.16
CA GLU A 142 30.64 -27.11 -42.68
C GLU A 142 29.30 -27.42 -41.98
N ALA A 143 28.47 -28.30 -42.57
CA ALA A 143 27.22 -28.76 -41.95
C ALA A 143 27.45 -29.42 -40.58
N VAL A 144 28.46 -30.29 -40.46
CA VAL A 144 28.83 -30.95 -39.20
C VAL A 144 29.30 -29.93 -38.16
N LYS A 145 30.10 -28.93 -38.54
CA LYS A 145 30.52 -27.86 -37.63
C LYS A 145 29.33 -27.08 -37.08
N LEU A 146 28.39 -26.71 -37.95
CA LEU A 146 27.16 -26.02 -37.57
C LEU A 146 26.26 -26.92 -36.69
N LEU A 147 26.25 -28.24 -36.91
CA LEU A 147 25.48 -29.20 -36.11
C LEU A 147 26.04 -29.30 -34.69
N VAL A 148 27.36 -29.28 -34.55
CA VAL A 148 28.02 -29.27 -33.23
C VAL A 148 27.71 -27.97 -32.47
N GLU A 149 27.69 -26.82 -33.15
CA GLU A 149 27.29 -25.55 -32.54
C GLU A 149 25.81 -25.57 -32.12
N LEU A 150 24.92 -26.08 -32.97
CA LEU A 150 23.49 -26.19 -32.65
C LEU A 150 23.26 -27.16 -31.48
N ALA A 151 23.95 -28.29 -31.45
CA ALA A 151 23.90 -29.26 -30.35
C ALA A 151 24.38 -28.65 -29.03
N THR A 152 25.41 -27.81 -29.08
CA THR A 152 25.86 -27.01 -27.93
C THR A 152 24.75 -26.11 -27.42
N LEU A 153 24.18 -25.29 -28.30
CA LEU A 153 23.11 -24.35 -27.92
C LEU A 153 21.90 -25.07 -27.33
N GLN A 154 21.48 -26.19 -27.93
CA GLN A 154 20.35 -27.00 -27.44
C GLN A 154 20.62 -27.64 -26.09
N THR A 155 21.82 -28.18 -25.88
CA THR A 155 22.20 -28.79 -24.59
C THR A 155 22.31 -27.73 -23.50
N CYS A 156 22.92 -26.59 -23.81
CA CYS A 156 22.95 -25.41 -22.94
C CYS A 156 21.53 -24.92 -22.60
N PHE A 157 20.61 -24.92 -23.56
CA PHE A 157 19.23 -24.48 -23.36
C PHE A 157 18.48 -25.38 -22.38
N ILE A 158 18.57 -26.70 -22.51
CA ILE A 158 17.90 -27.65 -21.62
C ILE A 158 18.47 -27.54 -20.20
N THR A 159 19.80 -27.52 -20.07
CA THR A 159 20.47 -27.40 -18.77
C THR A 159 20.17 -26.06 -18.08
N LEU A 160 20.10 -24.98 -18.84
CA LEU A 160 19.75 -23.65 -18.34
C LEU A 160 18.27 -23.55 -17.92
N ASP A 161 17.34 -24.13 -18.68
CA ASP A 161 15.91 -24.20 -18.33
C ASP A 161 15.70 -24.92 -17.00
N GLU A 162 16.36 -26.07 -16.82
CA GLU A 162 16.28 -26.82 -15.57
C GLU A 162 16.80 -25.99 -14.38
N ALA A 163 17.94 -25.32 -14.56
CA ALA A 163 18.51 -24.45 -13.54
C ALA A 163 17.58 -23.27 -13.19
N ILE A 164 16.92 -22.67 -14.18
CA ILE A 164 15.91 -21.61 -13.98
C ILE A 164 14.72 -22.15 -13.19
N LYS A 165 14.17 -23.31 -13.57
CA LYS A 165 13.04 -23.95 -12.86
C LYS A 165 13.39 -24.28 -11.42
N ILE A 166 14.58 -24.78 -11.13
CA ILE A 166 15.05 -25.04 -9.76
C ILE A 166 15.18 -23.73 -8.98
N THR A 167 15.74 -22.69 -9.60
CA THR A 167 15.91 -21.38 -8.95
C THR A 167 14.56 -20.74 -8.62
N ASN A 168 13.62 -20.72 -9.57
CA ASN A 168 12.25 -20.21 -9.35
C ASN A 168 11.51 -21.00 -8.28
N ARG A 169 11.61 -22.34 -8.28
CA ARG A 169 11.03 -23.16 -7.21
C ARG A 169 11.57 -22.79 -5.83
N ARG A 170 12.88 -22.52 -5.72
CA ARG A 170 13.50 -22.06 -4.45
C ARG A 170 13.03 -20.67 -4.04
N VAL A 171 12.92 -19.74 -4.99
CA VAL A 171 12.39 -18.39 -4.76
C VAL A 171 10.97 -18.49 -4.20
N ASN A 172 10.08 -19.24 -4.87
CA ASN A 172 8.69 -19.43 -4.44
C ASN A 172 8.59 -20.12 -3.07
N ALA A 173 9.45 -21.11 -2.78
CA ALA A 173 9.49 -21.75 -1.47
C ALA A 173 9.91 -20.78 -0.36
N ILE A 174 10.84 -19.87 -0.64
CA ILE A 174 11.24 -18.85 0.33
C ILE A 174 10.09 -17.85 0.56
N GLU A 175 9.47 -17.37 -0.52
CA GLU A 175 8.42 -16.37 -0.49
C GLU A 175 7.13 -16.85 0.18
N HIS A 176 6.65 -18.04 -0.18
CA HIS A 176 5.33 -18.53 0.23
C HIS A 176 5.35 -19.56 1.37
N VAL A 177 6.52 -20.12 1.71
CA VAL A 177 6.61 -21.16 2.76
C VAL A 177 7.54 -20.72 3.90
N ILE A 178 8.78 -20.34 3.60
CA ILE A 178 9.80 -20.09 4.64
C ILE A 178 9.57 -18.73 5.33
N ILE A 179 9.39 -17.65 4.58
CA ILE A 179 9.17 -16.31 5.16
C ILE A 179 7.91 -16.30 6.04
N PRO A 180 6.72 -16.74 5.56
CA PRO A 180 5.52 -16.78 6.39
C PRO A 180 5.68 -17.65 7.65
N ARG A 181 6.37 -18.79 7.54
CA ARG A 181 6.63 -19.66 8.69
C ARG A 181 7.51 -18.99 9.75
N ILE A 182 8.53 -18.23 9.34
CA ILE A 182 9.38 -17.47 10.27
C ILE A 182 8.60 -16.32 10.90
N GLU A 183 7.79 -15.59 10.12
CA GLU A 183 6.96 -14.48 10.61
C GLU A 183 5.93 -14.96 11.63
N ASN A 184 5.21 -16.05 11.34
CA ASN A 184 4.27 -16.67 12.29
C ASN A 184 4.97 -17.11 13.59
N THR A 185 6.20 -17.62 13.49
CA THR A 185 7.01 -17.99 14.65
C THR A 185 7.43 -16.75 15.45
N LEU A 186 7.78 -15.66 14.76
CA LEU A 186 8.15 -14.40 15.39
C LEU A 186 6.95 -13.81 16.15
N THR A 187 5.77 -13.78 15.54
CA THR A 187 4.53 -13.33 16.19
C THR A 187 4.24 -14.13 17.44
N TYR A 188 4.35 -15.47 17.37
CA TYR A 188 4.22 -16.34 18.54
C TYR A 188 5.19 -15.96 19.66
N ILE A 189 6.49 -15.82 19.36
CA ILE A 189 7.50 -15.46 20.37
C ILE A 189 7.18 -14.09 20.99
N VAL A 190 6.78 -13.10 20.19
CA VAL A 190 6.44 -11.76 20.72
C VAL A 190 5.22 -11.81 21.62
N THR A 191 4.15 -12.48 21.19
CA THR A 191 2.93 -12.60 22.01
C THR A 191 3.20 -13.31 23.34
N GLU A 192 3.99 -14.38 23.33
CA GLU A 192 4.36 -15.09 24.57
C GLU A 192 5.25 -14.24 25.48
N LEU A 193 6.23 -13.49 24.93
CA LEU A 193 7.05 -12.57 25.71
C LEU A 193 6.23 -11.43 26.32
N ASP A 194 5.28 -10.88 25.57
CA ASP A 194 4.40 -9.80 26.04
C ASP A 194 3.48 -10.30 27.19
N GLU A 195 3.00 -11.54 27.13
CA GLU A 195 2.21 -12.12 28.24
C GLU A 195 3.08 -12.43 29.47
N MET A 196 4.31 -12.92 29.29
CA MET A 196 5.26 -13.06 30.40
C MET A 196 5.55 -11.71 31.06
N GLU A 197 5.77 -10.65 30.28
CA GLU A 197 5.99 -9.29 30.79
C GLU A 197 4.73 -8.74 31.50
N ARG A 198 3.53 -9.05 31.00
CA ARG A 198 2.27 -8.66 31.65
C ARG A 198 2.08 -9.35 33.00
N GLU A 199 2.41 -10.64 33.11
CA GLU A 199 2.36 -11.38 34.37
C GLU A 199 3.37 -10.84 35.39
N GLU A 200 4.60 -10.54 34.96
CA GLU A 200 5.62 -9.93 35.82
C GLU A 200 5.19 -8.53 36.28
N PHE A 201 4.65 -7.72 35.36
CA PHE A 201 4.14 -6.39 35.67
C PHE A 201 2.99 -6.45 36.71
N PHE A 202 2.06 -7.38 36.54
CA PHE A 202 0.96 -7.56 37.50
C PHE A 202 1.48 -8.00 38.87
N ARG A 203 2.44 -8.94 38.92
CA ARG A 203 3.12 -9.33 40.16
C ARG A 203 3.78 -8.14 40.85
N MET A 204 4.55 -7.34 40.10
CA MET A 204 5.24 -6.15 40.60
C MET A 204 4.26 -5.09 41.12
N LYS A 205 3.17 -4.84 40.39
CA LYS A 205 2.11 -3.91 40.80
C LYS A 205 1.43 -4.35 42.10
N LYS A 206 1.17 -5.66 42.27
CA LYS A 206 0.59 -6.20 43.51
C LYS A 206 1.55 -6.05 44.69
N ILE A 207 2.85 -6.30 44.48
CA ILE A 207 3.90 -6.08 45.49
C ILE A 207 3.98 -4.59 45.88
N GLN A 208 3.98 -3.69 44.90
CA GLN A 208 3.98 -2.24 45.17
C GLN A 208 2.71 -1.78 45.89
N ALA A 209 1.54 -2.30 45.51
CA ALA A 209 0.28 -2.00 46.19
C ALA A 209 0.31 -2.48 47.65
N ASN A 210 0.87 -3.67 47.92
CA ASN A 210 1.05 -4.17 49.28
C ASN A 210 2.02 -3.29 50.08
N LYS A 211 3.20 -2.95 49.51
CA LYS A 211 4.16 -2.02 50.14
C LYS A 211 3.58 -0.63 50.38
N LYS A 212 2.73 -0.13 49.47
CA LYS A 212 2.05 1.17 49.63
C LYS A 212 1.05 1.11 50.78
N LYS A 213 0.25 0.04 50.86
CA LYS A 213 -0.67 -0.18 51.99
C LYS A 213 0.07 -0.27 53.33
N GLU A 214 1.19 -0.98 53.38
CA GLU A 214 2.05 -1.04 54.57
C GLU A 214 2.60 0.34 54.95
N ARG A 215 3.09 1.12 53.98
CA ARG A 215 3.54 2.51 54.22
C ARG A 215 2.41 3.41 54.70
N GLU A 216 1.24 3.37 54.07
CA GLU A 216 0.07 4.14 54.47
C GLU A 216 -0.42 3.74 55.88
N ALA A 217 -0.36 2.46 56.24
CA ALA A 217 -0.66 1.98 57.59
C ALA A 217 0.35 2.53 58.62
N SER A 218 1.66 2.43 58.34
CA SER A 218 2.70 3.01 59.22
C SER A 218 2.63 4.53 59.32
N ALA A 219 2.25 5.22 58.23
CA ALA A 219 2.10 6.67 58.21
C ALA A 219 0.85 7.12 58.96
N LYS A 220 -0.26 6.38 58.89
CA LYS A 220 -1.44 6.61 59.73
C LYS A 220 -1.16 6.36 61.20
N GLU A 221 -0.38 5.33 61.53
CA GLU A 221 0.05 5.06 62.91
C GLU A 221 0.96 6.16 63.45
N ASN A 222 1.94 6.62 62.65
CA ASN A 222 2.80 7.74 63.03
C ASN A 222 2.04 9.07 63.10
N ALA A 223 1.14 9.35 62.14
CA ALA A 223 0.30 10.54 62.15
C ALA A 223 -0.71 10.53 63.31
N ALA A 224 -1.21 9.36 63.74
CA ALA A 224 -2.03 9.24 64.94
C ALA A 224 -1.22 9.55 66.21
N ARG A 225 0.05 9.10 66.28
CA ARG A 225 0.96 9.46 67.39
C ARG A 225 1.34 10.95 67.36
N GLU A 226 1.54 11.53 66.19
CA GLU A 226 1.81 12.97 66.01
C GLU A 226 0.57 13.83 66.29
N ALA A 227 -0.63 13.37 65.94
CA ALA A 227 -1.90 14.04 66.27
C ALA A 227 -2.23 13.97 67.77
N GLU A 228 -1.91 12.87 68.46
CA GLU A 228 -1.93 12.83 69.93
C GLU A 228 -0.92 13.81 70.56
N HIS A 229 0.21 14.06 69.87
CA HIS A 229 1.24 15.00 70.31
C HIS A 229 0.90 16.47 69.97
N GLN A 230 0.19 16.73 68.87
CA GLN A 230 -0.28 18.05 68.42
C GLN A 230 -1.58 18.49 69.11
N ALA A 231 -2.49 17.57 69.47
CA ALA A 231 -3.69 17.89 70.24
C ALA A 231 -3.40 18.40 71.67
N LYS A 232 -2.14 18.30 72.12
CA LYS A 232 -1.66 18.91 73.38
C LYS A 232 -1.08 20.32 73.21
N ASN A 233 -0.88 20.81 71.98
CA ASN A 233 -0.23 22.10 71.73
C ASN A 233 -1.00 22.91 70.68
N LEU A 234 -1.70 23.95 71.17
CA LEU A 234 -2.18 25.16 70.46
C LEU A 234 -3.40 24.96 69.52
N LEU A 235 -4.59 25.56 69.70
CA LEU A 235 -4.99 26.98 69.91
C LEU A 235 -4.38 27.96 68.89
N ASP A 236 -5.28 28.70 68.24
CA ASP A 236 -5.11 29.89 67.39
C ASP A 236 -4.78 29.77 65.89
N ASN A 237 -5.79 30.22 65.13
CA ASN A 237 -5.78 31.16 63.99
C ASN A 237 -5.49 30.73 62.55
N GLU A 238 -6.27 31.41 61.70
CA GLU A 238 -6.53 31.30 60.27
C GLU A 238 -5.41 31.84 59.35
N ASP A 239 -5.61 31.52 58.06
CA ASP A 239 -5.14 32.15 56.81
C ASP A 239 -3.69 31.99 56.33
N ASP A 240 -3.52 31.24 55.21
CA ASP A 240 -3.18 31.83 53.89
C ASP A 240 -3.05 30.77 52.76
N LEU A 241 -3.51 31.15 51.55
CA LEU A 241 -3.40 30.50 50.22
C LEU A 241 -1.92 30.36 49.75
N PRO A 242 -1.51 29.60 48.68
CA PRO A 242 -2.22 29.37 47.40
C PRO A 242 -1.98 27.99 46.72
N ASN A 243 -2.68 27.67 45.60
CA ASN A 243 -2.06 27.58 44.26
C ASN A 243 -2.99 27.06 43.15
N MET A 244 -2.73 27.62 41.98
CA MET A 244 -3.40 27.48 40.70
C MET A 244 -2.97 26.18 39.98
N ALA A 245 -3.88 25.21 39.86
CA ALA A 245 -3.71 24.03 39.00
C ALA A 245 -5.06 23.58 38.42
N LEU A 246 -5.70 24.48 37.68
CA LEU A 246 -7.00 24.23 37.07
C LEU A 246 -6.84 23.91 35.59
N PHE A 247 -6.31 22.74 35.21
CA PHE A 247 -6.63 22.12 33.90
C PHE A 247 -6.10 20.70 33.67
N MET A 248 -6.09 19.78 34.64
CA MET A 248 -5.88 18.36 34.25
C MET A 248 -6.29 17.28 35.26
N GLU A 249 -7.29 17.50 36.13
CA GLU A 249 -7.67 16.45 37.09
C GLU A 249 -9.17 16.37 37.42
N SER A 250 -10.04 16.67 36.46
CA SER A 250 -11.50 16.52 36.66
C SER A 250 -12.23 15.95 35.43
N TYR A 251 -11.89 14.73 35.01
CA TYR A 251 -12.76 13.93 34.13
C TYR A 251 -13.39 12.71 34.82
N GLN A 252 -13.61 12.82 36.13
CA GLN A 252 -14.45 11.88 36.91
C GLN A 252 -15.59 12.55 37.68
N VAL A 253 -16.04 13.76 37.30
CA VAL A 253 -17.06 14.49 38.09
C VAL A 253 -18.45 14.56 37.43
N LEU A 254 -18.59 14.29 36.13
CA LEU A 254 -19.92 14.27 35.49
C LEU A 254 -20.60 12.91 35.59
N GLY A 255 -21.81 12.90 36.14
CA GLY A 255 -22.71 11.73 36.13
C GLY A 255 -23.14 11.35 34.70
N GLU A 256 -23.56 10.10 34.50
CA GLU A 256 -23.93 9.59 33.16
C GLU A 256 -25.04 10.43 32.49
N GLN A 257 -26.03 10.86 33.27
CA GLN A 257 -27.13 11.70 32.77
C GLN A 257 -26.64 13.07 32.29
N GLN A 258 -25.68 13.68 32.99
CA GLN A 258 -25.10 14.96 32.57
C GLN A 258 -24.25 14.80 31.30
N SER A 259 -23.50 13.71 31.20
CA SER A 259 -22.71 13.40 29.99
C SER A 259 -23.59 13.17 28.75
N GLN A 260 -24.76 12.53 28.93
CA GLN A 260 -25.73 12.37 27.85
C GLN A 260 -26.38 13.70 27.43
N ARG A 261 -26.73 14.56 28.38
CA ARG A 261 -27.24 15.91 28.08
C ARG A 261 -26.21 16.71 27.28
N LEU A 262 -24.95 16.69 27.71
CA LEU A 262 -23.86 17.37 27.00
C LEU A 262 -23.68 16.84 25.57
N PHE A 263 -23.77 15.51 25.38
CA PHE A 263 -23.74 14.91 24.05
C PHE A 263 -24.86 15.42 23.15
N ASN A 264 -26.10 15.45 23.66
CA ASN A 264 -27.26 15.89 22.90
C ASN A 264 -27.18 17.39 22.55
N VAL A 265 -26.69 18.22 23.48
CA VAL A 265 -26.45 19.65 23.21
C VAL A 265 -25.38 19.81 22.13
N ALA A 266 -24.23 19.14 22.26
CA ALA A 266 -23.16 19.22 21.28
C ALA A 266 -23.61 18.74 19.89
N LEU A 267 -24.38 17.66 19.83
CA LEU A 267 -24.96 17.14 18.58
C LEU A 267 -25.98 18.13 18.00
N THR A 268 -26.85 18.72 18.83
CA THR A 268 -27.82 19.72 18.35
C THR A 268 -27.11 20.93 17.76
N VAL A 269 -26.07 21.42 18.43
CA VAL A 269 -25.24 22.52 17.93
C VAL A 269 -24.57 22.14 16.61
N SER A 270 -24.02 20.92 16.49
CA SER A 270 -23.43 20.48 15.22
C SER A 270 -24.46 20.43 14.11
N GLN A 271 -25.66 19.87 14.34
CA GLN A 271 -26.70 19.79 13.33
C GLN A 271 -27.19 21.18 12.89
N VAL A 272 -27.37 22.11 13.84
CA VAL A 272 -27.77 23.49 13.53
C VAL A 272 -26.69 24.21 12.73
N CYS A 273 -25.42 24.13 13.14
CA CYS A 273 -24.31 24.74 12.40
C CYS A 273 -24.14 24.13 10.99
N GLY A 274 -24.25 22.81 10.86
CA GLY A 274 -24.15 22.11 9.59
C GLY A 274 -25.28 22.50 8.63
N ALA A 275 -26.53 22.49 9.10
CA ALA A 275 -27.68 22.93 8.31
C ALA A 275 -27.58 24.42 7.91
N ALA A 276 -27.15 25.29 8.85
CA ALA A 276 -26.94 26.69 8.57
C ALA A 276 -25.83 26.92 7.53
N ALA A 277 -24.75 26.15 7.54
CA ALA A 277 -23.70 26.20 6.52
C ALA A 277 -24.24 25.78 5.14
N LEU A 278 -25.02 24.70 5.05
CA LEU A 278 -25.63 24.26 3.78
C LEU A 278 -26.60 25.29 3.21
N LEU A 279 -27.45 25.87 4.05
CA LEU A 279 -28.38 26.92 3.63
C LEU A 279 -27.63 28.19 3.23
N SER A 280 -26.56 28.55 3.94
CA SER A 280 -25.76 29.74 3.63
C SER A 280 -25.02 29.60 2.30
N VAL A 281 -24.42 28.44 2.01
CA VAL A 281 -23.73 28.24 0.72
C VAL A 281 -24.74 28.17 -0.44
N ALA A 282 -25.90 27.54 -0.25
CA ALA A 282 -26.95 27.51 -1.26
C ALA A 282 -27.52 28.90 -1.54
N ALA A 283 -27.78 29.70 -0.49
CA ALA A 283 -28.23 31.08 -0.64
C ALA A 283 -27.15 31.98 -1.26
N TRP A 284 -25.87 31.73 -0.96
CA TRP A 284 -24.78 32.52 -1.54
C TRP A 284 -24.58 32.23 -3.02
N MET A 285 -24.61 30.96 -3.42
CA MET A 285 -24.41 30.55 -4.82
C MET A 285 -25.67 30.71 -5.68
N GLY A 286 -26.87 30.66 -5.10
CA GLY A 286 -28.13 30.72 -5.84
C GLY A 286 -28.91 32.04 -5.72
N GLY A 287 -28.71 32.81 -4.65
CA GLY A 287 -29.62 33.91 -4.27
C GLY A 287 -29.23 35.31 -4.73
N PHE A 288 -28.07 35.48 -5.38
CA PHE A 288 -27.58 36.79 -5.82
C PHE A 288 -27.65 36.95 -7.35
N SER A 289 -27.41 38.16 -7.85
CA SER A 289 -27.59 38.53 -9.27
C SER A 289 -26.69 37.77 -10.25
N ASP A 290 -25.52 37.31 -9.77
CA ASP A 290 -24.58 36.43 -10.47
C ASP A 290 -24.78 34.95 -10.13
N GLY A 291 -25.84 34.63 -9.36
CA GLY A 291 -26.17 33.31 -8.83
C GLY A 291 -26.78 32.34 -9.85
N GLY A 292 -26.90 31.08 -9.45
CA GLY A 292 -27.51 30.01 -10.24
C GLY A 292 -26.66 28.75 -10.28
N PHE A 293 -27.18 27.72 -10.95
CA PHE A 293 -26.49 26.45 -11.20
C PHE A 293 -26.75 26.04 -12.65
N ALA A 294 -25.69 25.95 -13.44
CA ALA A 294 -25.74 25.54 -14.83
C ALA A 294 -24.48 24.73 -15.16
N TRP A 295 -24.61 23.75 -16.04
CA TRP A 295 -23.51 22.89 -16.49
C TRP A 295 -23.28 23.13 -17.98
N ASN A 296 -22.04 23.35 -18.41
CA ASN A 296 -21.63 23.64 -19.80
C ASN A 296 -22.13 24.96 -20.44
N GLU A 297 -23.00 25.75 -19.79
CA GLU A 297 -23.53 27.00 -20.37
C GLU A 297 -22.66 28.23 -20.08
N ASN A 298 -22.21 28.37 -18.82
CA ASN A 298 -21.37 29.48 -18.39
C ASN A 298 -20.33 28.97 -17.36
N PRO A 299 -19.02 29.03 -17.69
CA PRO A 299 -17.93 28.61 -16.79
C PRO A 299 -17.97 29.28 -15.41
N ASP A 300 -18.36 30.56 -15.31
CA ASP A 300 -18.46 31.27 -14.02
C ASP A 300 -19.57 30.70 -13.12
N ILE A 301 -20.70 30.29 -13.71
CA ILE A 301 -21.83 29.71 -12.98
C ILE A 301 -21.54 28.25 -12.64
N GLU A 302 -20.82 27.53 -13.51
CA GLU A 302 -20.40 26.16 -13.25
C GLU A 302 -19.52 26.06 -11.98
N PHE A 303 -18.67 27.05 -11.73
CA PHE A 303 -17.87 27.14 -10.50
C PHE A 303 -18.72 27.12 -9.22
N HIS A 304 -20.02 27.46 -9.26
CA HIS A 304 -20.90 27.43 -8.09
C HIS A 304 -21.11 26.03 -7.52
N TYR A 305 -20.96 25.01 -8.35
CA TYR A 305 -20.96 23.62 -7.88
C TYR A 305 -19.78 23.32 -6.96
N HIS A 306 -18.64 24.00 -7.12
CA HIS A 306 -17.45 23.76 -6.32
C HIS A 306 -17.68 24.03 -4.81
N PRO A 307 -17.95 25.26 -4.34
CA PRO A 307 -18.15 25.51 -2.91
C PRO A 307 -19.39 24.81 -2.36
N THR A 308 -20.44 24.64 -3.18
CA THR A 308 -21.68 23.96 -2.78
C THR A 308 -21.43 22.47 -2.48
N PHE A 309 -20.84 21.74 -3.41
CA PHE A 309 -20.56 20.31 -3.25
C PHE A 309 -19.36 20.03 -2.33
N MET A 310 -18.39 20.95 -2.21
CA MET A 310 -17.36 20.84 -1.17
C MET A 310 -17.97 20.99 0.24
N THR A 311 -18.87 21.95 0.44
CA THR A 311 -19.57 22.13 1.74
C THR A 311 -20.50 20.96 2.04
N MET A 312 -21.26 20.48 1.05
CA MET A 312 -22.16 19.35 1.25
C MET A 312 -21.40 18.03 1.45
N GLY A 313 -20.44 17.72 0.59
CA GLY A 313 -19.69 16.47 0.60
C GLY A 313 -18.62 16.42 1.68
N LEU A 314 -17.58 17.25 1.56
CA LEU A 314 -16.38 17.17 2.40
C LEU A 314 -16.53 17.85 3.76
N ILE A 315 -17.50 18.75 3.95
CA ILE A 315 -17.76 19.33 5.29
C ILE A 315 -18.90 18.55 5.96
N PHE A 316 -20.13 18.67 5.46
CA PHE A 316 -21.29 18.13 6.17
C PHE A 316 -21.34 16.60 6.15
N ILE A 317 -21.44 15.96 4.99
CA ILE A 317 -21.56 14.49 4.89
C ILE A 317 -20.34 13.78 5.49
N TYR A 318 -19.14 14.31 5.28
CA TYR A 318 -17.94 13.78 5.92
C TYR A 318 -18.02 13.94 7.45
N GLY A 319 -18.40 15.10 7.98
CA GLY A 319 -18.59 15.31 9.42
C GLY A 319 -19.58 14.32 10.04
N GLU A 320 -20.75 14.13 9.39
CA GLU A 320 -21.76 13.14 9.78
C GLU A 320 -21.19 11.72 9.79
N SER A 321 -20.36 11.38 8.80
CA SER A 321 -19.68 10.09 8.73
C SER A 321 -18.71 9.85 9.89
N ILE A 322 -17.99 10.88 10.35
CA ILE A 322 -17.05 10.75 11.48
C ILE A 322 -17.80 10.53 12.80
N ILE A 323 -18.93 11.23 13.01
CA ILE A 323 -19.72 11.11 14.24
C ILE A 323 -20.68 9.92 14.26
N VAL A 324 -20.87 9.22 13.13
CA VAL A 324 -21.87 8.13 13.02
C VAL A 324 -21.71 7.04 14.08
N TYR A 325 -20.47 6.70 14.45
CA TYR A 325 -20.18 5.72 15.51
C TYR A 325 -20.41 6.26 16.94
N ARG A 326 -20.59 7.57 17.09
CA ARG A 326 -20.94 8.23 18.36
C ARG A 326 -22.47 8.34 18.50
N VAL A 327 -23.14 8.71 17.42
CA VAL A 327 -24.61 8.82 17.34
C VAL A 327 -25.25 7.45 17.47
N PHE A 328 -24.88 6.51 16.60
CA PHE A 328 -25.40 5.14 16.60
C PHE A 328 -24.55 4.20 17.46
N ARG A 329 -24.15 4.66 18.66
CA ARG A 329 -23.28 3.91 19.58
C ARG A 329 -23.92 2.63 20.15
N ASN A 330 -25.25 2.56 20.16
CA ASN A 330 -25.99 1.42 20.69
C ASN A 330 -26.46 0.46 19.58
N GLU A 331 -26.15 0.75 18.32
CA GLU A 331 -26.55 -0.09 17.19
C GLU A 331 -25.51 -1.16 16.87
N ARG A 332 -25.96 -2.18 16.12
CA ARG A 332 -25.10 -3.28 15.64
C ARG A 332 -23.94 -2.75 14.80
N LYS A 333 -22.73 -3.28 15.03
CA LYS A 333 -21.51 -2.79 14.40
C LYS A 333 -21.57 -2.85 12.87
N ARG A 334 -22.20 -3.89 12.32
CA ARG A 334 -22.35 -4.07 10.87
C ARG A 334 -23.15 -2.92 10.23
N PHE A 335 -24.23 -2.49 10.90
CA PHE A 335 -25.07 -1.40 10.42
C PHE A 335 -24.31 -0.07 10.44
N THR A 336 -23.72 0.30 11.59
CA THR A 336 -22.96 1.55 11.72
C THR A 336 -21.78 1.62 10.76
N LYS A 337 -21.12 0.48 10.51
CA LYS A 337 -20.00 0.37 9.57
C LYS A 337 -20.43 0.53 8.11
N LEU A 338 -21.59 -0.02 7.75
CA LEU A 338 -22.18 0.19 6.43
C LEU A 338 -22.53 1.67 6.25
N LEU A 339 -23.18 2.28 7.25
CA LEU A 339 -23.58 3.69 7.21
C LEU A 339 -22.36 4.61 7.06
N HIS A 340 -21.30 4.39 7.83
CA HIS A 340 -20.03 5.09 7.70
C HIS A 340 -19.44 5.00 6.29
N LEU A 341 -19.41 3.80 5.70
CA LEU A 341 -18.92 3.62 4.34
C LEU A 341 -19.79 4.37 3.34
N THR A 342 -21.11 4.24 3.42
CA THR A 342 -22.05 4.88 2.47
C THR A 342 -21.95 6.41 2.49
N LEU A 343 -21.82 7.02 3.67
CA LEU A 343 -21.66 8.47 3.81
C LEU A 343 -20.34 8.93 3.18
N HIS A 344 -19.23 8.22 3.44
CA HIS A 344 -17.96 8.52 2.78
C HIS A 344 -17.99 8.35 1.26
N SER A 345 -18.64 7.30 0.75
CA SER A 345 -18.81 7.10 -0.70
C SER A 345 -19.60 8.25 -1.33
N MET A 346 -20.64 8.74 -0.65
CA MET A 346 -21.41 9.90 -1.10
C MET A 346 -20.57 11.18 -1.11
N ALA A 347 -19.76 11.41 -0.06
CA ALA A 347 -18.82 12.54 -0.03
C ALA A 347 -17.81 12.49 -1.18
N LEU A 348 -17.32 11.30 -1.55
CA LEU A 348 -16.40 11.10 -2.67
C LEU A 348 -17.01 11.50 -4.02
N ILE A 349 -18.30 11.19 -4.24
CA ILE A 349 -19.03 11.57 -5.46
C ILE A 349 -19.15 13.09 -5.55
N PHE A 350 -19.60 13.76 -4.49
CA PHE A 350 -19.72 15.22 -4.47
C PHE A 350 -18.37 15.91 -4.67
N MET A 351 -17.31 15.40 -4.04
CA MET A 351 -15.95 15.90 -4.22
C MET A 351 -15.51 15.80 -5.69
N GLY A 352 -15.79 14.68 -6.36
CA GLY A 352 -15.44 14.50 -7.78
C GLY A 352 -16.13 15.52 -8.69
N VAL A 353 -17.43 15.74 -8.50
CA VAL A 353 -18.20 16.74 -9.27
C VAL A 353 -17.70 18.15 -8.97
N ALA A 354 -17.42 18.47 -7.70
CA ALA A 354 -16.89 19.77 -7.28
C ALA A 354 -15.51 20.09 -7.89
N LEU A 355 -14.63 19.08 -7.99
CA LEU A 355 -13.31 19.23 -8.60
C LEU A 355 -13.40 19.39 -10.13
N LYS A 356 -14.29 18.64 -10.77
CA LYS A 356 -14.53 18.79 -12.21
C LYS A 356 -15.04 20.19 -12.54
N ALA A 357 -16.02 20.69 -11.79
CA ALA A 357 -16.60 22.01 -11.98
C ALA A 357 -15.57 23.15 -11.87
N VAL A 358 -14.64 23.10 -10.89
CA VAL A 358 -13.59 24.14 -10.78
C VAL A 358 -12.58 24.04 -11.93
N TRP A 359 -12.18 22.83 -12.31
CA TRP A 359 -11.23 22.63 -13.40
C TRP A 359 -11.80 23.13 -14.73
N ASP A 360 -13.05 22.79 -15.02
CA ASP A 360 -13.77 23.25 -16.20
C ASP A 360 -13.96 24.76 -16.18
N SER A 361 -14.32 25.34 -15.04
CA SER A 361 -14.49 26.79 -14.92
C SER A 361 -13.22 27.58 -15.24
N HIS A 362 -12.04 27.01 -14.93
CA HIS A 362 -10.76 27.62 -15.25
C HIS A 362 -10.36 27.38 -16.72
N ASP A 363 -10.45 26.14 -17.19
CA ASP A 363 -10.01 25.77 -18.55
C ASP A 363 -10.90 26.39 -19.64
N LEU A 364 -12.19 26.56 -19.35
CA LEU A 364 -13.19 27.11 -20.27
C LEU A 364 -13.48 28.60 -20.04
N HIS A 365 -12.75 29.27 -19.15
CA HIS A 365 -12.98 30.68 -18.82
C HIS A 365 -12.96 31.56 -20.09
N MET A 366 -13.95 32.43 -20.22
CA MET A 366 -14.14 33.31 -21.38
C MET A 366 -14.04 34.78 -20.97
N LYS A 367 -13.40 35.60 -21.80
CA LYS A 367 -13.44 37.06 -21.68
C LYS A 367 -14.83 37.60 -22.03
N PRO A 368 -15.16 38.84 -21.62
CA PRO A 368 -16.42 39.49 -21.97
C PRO A 368 -16.68 39.63 -23.49
N ASN A 369 -15.63 39.53 -24.32
CA ASN A 369 -15.71 39.56 -25.78
C ASN A 369 -15.96 38.17 -26.42
N GLY A 370 -16.12 37.11 -25.61
CA GLY A 370 -16.35 35.74 -26.05
C GLY A 370 -15.08 34.97 -26.43
N GLU A 371 -13.89 35.54 -26.26
CA GLU A 371 -12.63 34.83 -26.50
C GLU A 371 -12.26 33.95 -25.30
N LEU A 372 -11.71 32.76 -25.59
CA LEU A 372 -11.21 31.84 -24.57
C LEU A 372 -9.96 32.42 -23.90
N ASP A 373 -9.96 32.47 -22.57
CA ASP A 373 -8.85 32.96 -21.74
C ASP A 373 -8.69 32.07 -20.49
N PRO A 374 -8.07 30.89 -20.64
CA PRO A 374 -8.00 29.89 -19.58
C PRO A 374 -7.24 30.42 -18.36
N LEU A 375 -7.83 30.24 -17.18
CA LEU A 375 -7.18 30.58 -15.91
C LEU A 375 -6.17 29.49 -15.52
N PRO A 376 -5.01 29.85 -14.92
CA PRO A 376 -4.08 28.84 -14.46
C PRO A 376 -4.71 27.98 -13.37
N ASN A 377 -4.49 26.67 -13.42
CA ASN A 377 -4.87 25.75 -12.35
C ASN A 377 -3.77 25.67 -11.27
N LEU A 378 -4.15 25.34 -10.04
CA LEU A 378 -3.23 25.07 -8.91
C LEU A 378 -2.25 26.22 -8.56
N TYR A 379 -2.67 27.48 -8.67
CA TYR A 379 -1.81 28.64 -8.36
C TYR A 379 -1.92 29.13 -6.91
N SER A 380 -3.00 28.80 -6.20
CA SER A 380 -3.27 29.33 -4.86
C SER A 380 -2.94 28.37 -3.74
N MET A 381 -2.68 28.90 -2.53
CA MET A 381 -2.49 28.07 -1.33
C MET A 381 -3.72 27.20 -1.02
N HIS A 382 -4.92 27.72 -1.27
CA HIS A 382 -6.16 26.94 -1.16
C HIS A 382 -6.12 25.70 -2.07
N SER A 383 -5.70 25.85 -3.32
CA SER A 383 -5.64 24.74 -4.28
C SER A 383 -4.57 23.69 -3.94
N TRP A 384 -3.41 24.10 -3.41
CA TRP A 384 -2.33 23.18 -2.99
C TRP A 384 -2.72 22.37 -1.75
N ILE A 385 -3.27 23.03 -0.73
CA ILE A 385 -3.76 22.33 0.46
C ILE A 385 -5.00 21.50 0.10
N GLY A 386 -5.87 21.99 -0.79
CA GLY A 386 -7.05 21.29 -1.26
C GLY A 386 -6.71 19.97 -1.96
N ILE A 387 -5.79 19.96 -2.92
CA ILE A 387 -5.40 18.72 -3.60
C ILE A 387 -4.69 17.73 -2.66
N LEU A 388 -3.93 18.23 -1.68
CA LEU A 388 -3.34 17.41 -0.62
C LEU A 388 -4.43 16.74 0.23
N VAL A 389 -5.42 17.52 0.69
CA VAL A 389 -6.54 17.04 1.51
C VAL A 389 -7.38 16.01 0.74
N VAL A 390 -7.69 16.27 -0.53
CA VAL A 390 -8.38 15.31 -1.42
C VAL A 390 -7.60 14.01 -1.54
N SER A 391 -6.29 14.10 -1.77
CA SER A 391 -5.42 12.92 -1.88
C SER A 391 -5.37 12.11 -0.58
N MET A 392 -5.26 12.79 0.57
CA MET A 392 -5.28 12.15 1.88
C MET A 392 -6.63 11.51 2.19
N PHE A 393 -7.75 12.16 1.82
CA PHE A 393 -9.09 11.61 1.99
C PHE A 393 -9.27 10.33 1.15
N CYS A 394 -8.89 10.35 -0.13
CA CYS A 394 -8.93 9.17 -1.01
C CYS A 394 -8.09 8.01 -0.48
N ALA A 395 -6.87 8.29 -0.01
CA ALA A 395 -6.00 7.30 0.60
C ALA A 395 -6.63 6.72 1.88
N GLN A 396 -7.22 7.57 2.73
CA GLN A 396 -7.89 7.13 3.96
C GLN A 396 -9.11 6.26 3.66
N TYR A 397 -9.89 6.62 2.64
CA TYR A 397 -11.04 5.85 2.18
C TYR A 397 -10.62 4.46 1.69
N LEU A 398 -9.58 4.39 0.83
CA LEU A 398 -9.09 3.12 0.29
C LEU A 398 -8.52 2.22 1.39
N VAL A 399 -7.65 2.75 2.25
CA VAL A 399 -7.09 2.01 3.39
C VAL A 399 -8.19 1.54 4.33
N GLY A 400 -9.15 2.42 4.66
CA GLY A 400 -10.30 2.08 5.50
C GLY A 400 -11.17 0.98 4.89
N PHE A 401 -11.44 1.04 3.59
CA PHE A 401 -12.21 0.03 2.88
C PHE A 401 -11.52 -1.33 2.88
N VAL A 402 -10.25 -1.40 2.48
CA VAL A 402 -9.48 -2.65 2.39
C VAL A 402 -9.26 -3.28 3.78
N THR A 403 -8.98 -2.46 4.79
CA THR A 403 -8.63 -2.96 6.13
C THR A 403 -9.85 -3.27 6.97
N PHE A 404 -10.83 -2.37 7.03
CA PHE A 404 -11.98 -2.52 7.92
C PHE A 404 -13.16 -3.13 7.20
N PHE A 405 -13.52 -2.71 5.98
CA PHE A 405 -14.72 -3.21 5.29
C PHE A 405 -14.53 -4.59 4.65
N PHE A 406 -13.51 -4.75 3.81
CA PHE A 406 -13.20 -5.99 3.11
C PHE A 406 -12.69 -7.06 4.09
N PRO A 407 -13.14 -8.33 3.99
CA PRO A 407 -12.83 -9.36 4.98
C PRO A 407 -11.35 -9.83 4.97
N GLY A 408 -10.55 -9.48 3.95
CA GLY A 408 -9.21 -10.02 3.74
C GLY A 408 -8.11 -9.57 4.71
N ALA A 409 -8.32 -8.53 5.53
CA ALA A 409 -7.30 -8.07 6.48
C ALA A 409 -7.34 -8.83 7.82
N SER A 410 -6.17 -9.27 8.29
CA SER A 410 -6.03 -9.97 9.57
C SER A 410 -6.32 -9.05 10.77
N ILE A 411 -6.74 -9.65 11.89
CA ILE A 411 -7.07 -8.92 13.13
C ILE A 411 -5.90 -8.05 13.65
N PRO A 412 -4.64 -8.53 13.67
CA PRO A 412 -3.50 -7.69 14.11
C PRO A 412 -3.30 -6.45 13.24
N ILE A 413 -3.45 -6.58 11.91
CA ILE A 413 -3.33 -5.46 10.98
C ILE A 413 -4.43 -4.42 11.26
N ARG A 414 -5.67 -4.89 11.48
CA ARG A 414 -6.80 -4.00 11.82
C ARG A 414 -6.56 -3.25 13.13
N GLN A 415 -6.04 -3.92 14.16
CA GLN A 415 -5.74 -3.31 15.45
C GLN A 415 -4.61 -2.26 15.34
N PHE A 416 -3.58 -2.55 14.55
CA PHE A 416 -2.47 -1.63 14.29
C PHE A 416 -2.90 -0.37 13.52
N ILE A 417 -3.72 -0.53 12.48
CA ILE A 417 -4.14 0.59 11.61
C ILE A 417 -5.24 1.45 12.25
N MET A 418 -6.07 0.89 13.12
CA MET A 418 -7.21 1.57 13.75
C MET A 418 -6.89 2.94 14.39
N PRO A 419 -5.87 3.09 15.26
CA PRO A 419 -5.55 4.38 15.86
C PRO A 419 -5.15 5.43 14.81
N PHE A 420 -4.40 5.03 13.78
CA PHE A 420 -3.99 5.93 12.71
C PHE A 420 -5.18 6.35 11.83
N HIS A 421 -6.05 5.42 11.45
CA HIS A 421 -7.25 5.73 10.67
C HIS A 421 -8.14 6.74 11.40
N GLN A 422 -8.32 6.57 12.72
CA GLN A 422 -9.09 7.51 13.55
C GLN A 422 -8.44 8.88 13.65
N LEU A 423 -7.13 8.93 13.95
CA LEU A 423 -6.39 10.19 14.07
C LEU A 423 -6.38 10.97 12.75
N PHE A 424 -5.97 10.31 11.67
CA PHE A 424 -5.89 10.95 10.37
C PHE A 424 -7.26 11.36 9.84
N GLY A 425 -8.35 10.63 10.13
CA GLY A 425 -9.71 11.07 9.80
C GLY A 425 -10.04 12.43 10.41
N VAL A 426 -9.77 12.62 11.71
CA VAL A 426 -10.00 13.90 12.39
C VAL A 426 -9.09 15.01 11.84
N VAL A 427 -7.80 14.71 11.61
CA VAL A 427 -6.84 15.69 11.05
C VAL A 427 -7.26 16.14 9.65
N ILE A 428 -7.64 15.21 8.77
CA ILE A 428 -8.13 15.53 7.42
C ILE A 428 -9.38 16.41 7.51
N PHE A 429 -10.32 16.11 8.40
CA PHE A 429 -11.53 16.92 8.55
C PHE A 429 -11.25 18.37 8.98
N ILE A 430 -10.32 18.56 9.92
CA ILE A 430 -9.88 19.91 10.33
C ILE A 430 -9.25 20.63 9.12
N MET A 431 -8.38 19.95 8.37
CA MET A 431 -7.76 20.54 7.18
C MET A 431 -8.77 20.87 6.08
N VAL A 432 -9.80 20.05 5.86
CA VAL A 432 -10.91 20.38 4.94
C VAL A 432 -11.56 21.70 5.36
N CYS A 433 -11.89 21.86 6.64
CA CYS A 433 -12.53 23.07 7.13
C CYS A 433 -11.64 24.30 6.94
N CYS A 434 -10.34 24.20 7.27
CA CYS A 434 -9.37 25.27 7.00
C CYS A 434 -9.28 25.59 5.49
N THR A 435 -9.28 24.57 4.63
CA THR A 435 -9.25 24.73 3.18
C THR A 435 -10.48 25.44 2.65
N ALA A 436 -11.66 25.08 3.15
CA ALA A 436 -12.91 25.74 2.80
C ALA A 436 -12.91 27.21 3.22
N LEU A 437 -12.43 27.54 4.43
CA LEU A 437 -12.28 28.92 4.89
C LEU A 437 -11.36 29.72 3.96
N MET A 438 -10.22 29.16 3.56
CA MET A 438 -9.33 29.80 2.58
C MET A 438 -10.02 30.03 1.22
N GLY A 439 -10.76 29.05 0.72
CA GLY A 439 -11.49 29.17 -0.56
C GLY A 439 -12.61 30.21 -0.51
N ILE A 440 -13.32 30.31 0.61
CA ILE A 440 -14.33 31.35 0.84
C ILE A 440 -13.66 32.73 0.83
N THR A 441 -12.53 32.90 1.53
CA THR A 441 -11.81 34.18 1.56
C THR A 441 -11.23 34.55 0.20
N GLU A 442 -10.71 33.58 -0.56
CA GLU A 442 -10.17 33.77 -1.90
C GLU A 442 -11.26 34.23 -2.87
N ARG A 443 -12.41 33.54 -2.88
CA ARG A 443 -13.55 33.94 -3.71
C ARG A 443 -14.11 35.31 -3.33
N ALA A 444 -14.23 35.58 -2.03
CA ALA A 444 -14.68 36.88 -1.53
C ALA A 444 -13.74 38.00 -1.98
N ALA A 445 -12.42 37.79 -1.94
CA ALA A 445 -11.44 38.77 -2.38
C ALA A 445 -11.56 39.13 -3.87
N TRP A 446 -11.94 38.20 -4.73
CA TRP A 446 -12.06 38.45 -6.18
C TRP A 446 -13.41 39.03 -6.60
N LYS A 447 -14.52 38.54 -6.04
CA LYS A 447 -15.87 38.89 -6.53
C LYS A 447 -16.55 39.97 -5.66
N HIS A 448 -16.23 40.09 -4.38
CA HIS A 448 -16.90 41.06 -3.50
C HIS A 448 -16.18 42.42 -3.51
N THR A 449 -16.50 43.28 -4.48
CA THR A 449 -15.87 44.62 -4.59
C THR A 449 -16.51 45.70 -3.71
N CYS A 450 -17.60 45.39 -3.00
CA CYS A 450 -18.39 46.34 -2.21
C CYS A 450 -17.58 46.98 -1.06
N TRP A 451 -16.71 46.20 -0.40
CA TRP A 451 -15.88 46.71 0.69
C TRP A 451 -14.75 47.60 0.15
N THR A 452 -14.15 47.23 -0.99
CA THR A 452 -13.00 47.95 -1.55
C THR A 452 -13.41 49.23 -2.29
N LYS A 453 -14.57 49.24 -2.97
CA LYS A 453 -15.09 50.40 -3.69
C LYS A 453 -15.93 51.32 -2.80
N ASP A 454 -16.95 50.76 -2.16
CA ASP A 454 -17.99 51.54 -1.46
C ASP A 454 -17.77 51.63 0.05
N LYS A 455 -16.77 50.92 0.60
CA LYS A 455 -16.46 50.81 2.04
C LYS A 455 -17.67 50.36 2.88
N GLN A 456 -18.53 49.53 2.29
CA GLN A 456 -19.73 48.99 2.94
C GLN A 456 -19.73 47.46 2.91
N MET A 457 -20.39 46.85 3.89
CA MET A 457 -20.62 45.40 3.93
C MET A 457 -21.81 45.05 3.03
N CYS A 458 -21.56 44.43 1.87
CA CYS A 458 -22.63 43.89 1.04
C CYS A 458 -23.17 42.55 1.58
N GLY A 459 -24.41 42.23 1.21
CA GLY A 459 -25.09 41.00 1.62
C GLY A 459 -24.32 39.72 1.25
N GLN A 460 -23.64 39.69 0.09
CA GLN A 460 -22.80 38.56 -0.33
C GLN A 460 -21.63 38.33 0.65
N GLN A 461 -20.91 39.39 1.03
CA GLN A 461 -19.81 39.32 1.98
C GLN A 461 -20.29 38.90 3.38
N MET A 462 -21.44 39.40 3.80
CA MET A 462 -22.03 39.02 5.07
C MET A 462 -22.36 37.52 5.09
N LEU A 463 -22.97 37.00 4.02
CA LEU A 463 -23.35 35.59 3.93
C LEU A 463 -22.13 34.67 3.83
N SER A 464 -21.07 35.06 3.10
CA SER A 464 -19.82 34.29 3.04
C SER A 464 -19.11 34.23 4.40
N ASN A 465 -19.14 35.33 5.16
CA ASN A 465 -18.59 35.36 6.51
C ASN A 465 -19.38 34.46 7.47
N PHE A 466 -20.72 34.52 7.41
CA PHE A 466 -21.57 33.64 8.21
C PHE A 466 -21.37 32.16 7.86
N LEU A 467 -21.26 31.82 6.56
CA LEU A 467 -20.89 30.48 6.11
C LEU A 467 -19.59 30.01 6.77
N GLY A 468 -18.55 30.85 6.78
CA GLY A 468 -17.28 30.53 7.44
C GLY A 468 -17.43 30.29 8.95
N LEU A 469 -18.20 31.11 9.66
CA LEU A 469 -18.48 30.93 11.09
C LEU A 469 -19.25 29.64 11.37
N PHE A 470 -20.25 29.31 10.53
CA PHE A 470 -21.00 28.06 10.67
C PHE A 470 -20.13 26.83 10.41
N ILE A 471 -19.23 26.87 9.41
CA ILE A 471 -18.25 25.80 9.15
C ILE A 471 -17.32 25.63 10.36
N LEU A 472 -16.83 26.73 10.95
CA LEU A 472 -15.96 26.65 12.13
C LEU A 472 -16.69 26.07 13.35
N GLY A 473 -17.91 26.54 13.62
CA GLY A 473 -18.76 26.00 14.70
C GLY A 473 -19.10 24.53 14.50
N TYR A 474 -19.37 24.11 13.26
CA TYR A 474 -19.57 22.71 12.90
C TYR A 474 -18.31 21.88 13.15
N CYS A 475 -17.15 22.38 12.72
CA CYS A 475 -15.87 21.71 12.93
C CYS A 475 -15.57 21.48 14.42
N VAL A 476 -15.67 22.52 15.24
CA VAL A 476 -15.39 22.44 16.68
C VAL A 476 -16.35 21.47 17.38
N SER A 477 -17.65 21.53 17.06
CA SER A 477 -18.64 20.63 17.66
C SER A 477 -18.44 19.16 17.26
N VAL A 478 -18.17 18.88 15.98
CA VAL A 478 -17.83 17.52 15.51
C VAL A 478 -16.56 16.99 16.18
N VAL A 479 -15.49 17.78 16.24
CA VAL A 479 -14.23 17.37 16.89
C VAL A 479 -14.45 17.09 18.37
N MET A 480 -15.20 17.95 19.08
CA MET A 480 -15.57 17.74 20.48
C MET A 480 -16.33 16.42 20.69
N ILE A 481 -17.28 16.10 19.81
CA ILE A 481 -18.05 14.84 19.84
C ILE A 481 -17.15 13.61 19.66
N VAL A 482 -16.21 13.68 18.71
CA VAL A 482 -15.38 12.53 18.34
C VAL A 482 -14.28 12.27 19.36
N MET A 483 -13.66 13.34 19.88
CA MET A 483 -12.54 13.25 20.83
C MET A 483 -12.99 12.85 22.25
N ASN A 484 -14.27 13.02 22.61
CA ASN A 484 -14.73 12.64 23.93
C ASN A 484 -14.73 11.10 24.10
N PRO A 485 -13.92 10.54 25.03
CA PRO A 485 -13.81 9.10 25.20
C PRO A 485 -15.09 8.46 25.75
N ARG A 486 -15.94 9.21 26.47
CA ARG A 486 -17.19 8.69 27.06
C ARG A 486 -18.24 8.36 26.00
N TRP A 487 -18.20 9.01 24.85
CA TRP A 487 -19.19 8.82 23.79
C TRP A 487 -18.79 7.75 22.76
N LYS A 488 -17.63 7.12 22.95
CA LYS A 488 -17.14 6.04 22.09
C LYS A 488 -18.05 4.82 22.16
N ARG A 489 -18.44 4.27 21.00
CA ARG A 489 -19.16 2.98 20.91
C ARG A 489 -18.39 1.88 21.64
N ARG A 490 -19.09 1.19 22.53
CA ARG A 490 -18.62 -0.04 23.17
C ARG A 490 -19.21 -1.26 22.43
N PRO A 491 -18.55 -2.43 22.46
CA PRO A 491 -19.16 -3.65 21.93
C PRO A 491 -20.47 -3.94 22.68
N LEU A 492 -21.49 -4.41 21.93
CA LEU A 492 -22.75 -4.83 22.54
C LEU A 492 -22.58 -6.21 23.20
N PRO A 493 -23.35 -6.55 24.25
CA PRO A 493 -23.25 -7.85 24.93
C PRO A 493 -23.40 -9.06 23.99
N GLU A 494 -24.28 -8.95 22.98
CA GLU A 494 -24.48 -9.97 21.93
C GLU A 494 -23.26 -10.15 21.01
N GLU A 495 -22.45 -9.11 20.83
CA GLU A 495 -21.22 -9.16 20.04
C GLU A 495 -20.05 -9.74 20.85
N GLU A 496 -20.05 -9.54 22.17
CA GLU A 496 -19.05 -10.15 23.08
C GLU A 496 -19.25 -11.66 23.23
N SER A 497 -20.50 -12.14 23.28
CA SER A 497 -20.80 -13.58 23.37
C SER A 497 -20.42 -14.35 22.10
N LEU A 498 -20.68 -13.79 20.92
CA LEU A 498 -20.24 -14.36 19.63
C LEU A 498 -18.71 -14.40 19.49
N HIS A 499 -18.02 -13.40 20.03
CA HIS A 499 -16.55 -13.40 20.05
C HIS A 499 -16.00 -14.54 20.92
N ARG A 500 -16.60 -14.81 22.09
CA ARG A 500 -16.21 -15.94 22.95
C ARG A 500 -16.46 -17.30 22.30
N ILE A 501 -17.60 -17.48 21.64
CA ILE A 501 -17.96 -18.75 20.94
C ILE A 501 -17.04 -19.02 19.74
N SER A 502 -16.44 -17.98 19.13
CA SER A 502 -15.50 -18.15 18.00
C SER A 502 -14.04 -18.39 18.41
N THR A 503 -13.73 -18.21 19.70
CA THR A 503 -12.37 -18.34 20.26
C THR A 503 -12.18 -19.58 21.14
N ASP A 504 -13.26 -20.25 21.50
CA ASP A 504 -13.29 -21.61 22.07
C ASP A 504 -13.50 -22.62 20.95
#